data_AF-A0A2R4CDR2-F1
#
_entry.id   AF-A0A2R4CDR2-F1
#
_cell.length_a   1.000
_cell.length_b   1.000
_cell.length_c   1.000
_cell.angle_alpha   90.00
_cell.angle_beta   90.00
_cell.angle_gamma   90.00
#
_symmetry.space_group_name_H-M   'P 1'
#
loop_
_entity.id
_entity.type
_entity.pdbx_description
1 polymer ?
#
loop_
_entity_poly.entity_id
_entity_poly.type
_entity_poly.pdbx_seq_one_letter_code
_entity_poly.pdbx_strand_id
1 'polypeptide(L)'
;MFPGASQSLRAGGNLHGAGRLQYHEFDPARSARLRAVIDDVNGDGKFTVDEVREISFPHFSIPSWIMETHGRCGYEEGFSWCLDAFSYNGGNDLSFEGTSGYRDFDASSWSRTISGQYAFTGFHYTSGEAEISYEGFYWTPETRLTLTVTPPVPEPSAYAMLGAGLGMVALMARRRRKQ
;
A
#
# COMPACT_ATOMS: atom_id res chain seq x y z
N MET A 1 0.14 24.41 12.52
CA MET A 1 0.20 23.70 11.22
C MET A 1 1.35 22.73 11.33
N PHE A 2 1.08 21.49 11.74
CA PHE A 2 2.12 20.50 11.99
C PHE A 2 2.60 19.91 10.65
N PRO A 3 3.90 19.78 10.41
CA PRO A 3 4.38 19.03 9.26
C PRO A 3 4.06 17.55 9.53
N GLY A 4 3.02 17.02 8.90
CA GLY A 4 2.77 15.58 8.89
C GLY A 4 3.94 14.91 8.17
N ALA A 5 4.74 14.15 8.92
CA ALA A 5 5.79 13.33 8.33
C ALA A 5 5.12 12.17 7.58
N SER A 6 4.82 12.36 6.30
CA SER A 6 4.29 11.27 5.46
C SER A 6 5.42 10.31 5.11
N GLN A 7 5.37 9.06 5.59
CA GLN A 7 6.37 8.05 5.26
C GLN A 7 5.85 7.18 4.10
N SER A 8 6.44 7.34 2.92
CA SER A 8 6.06 6.48 1.79
C SER A 8 6.67 5.08 1.95
N LEU A 9 5.89 4.15 2.52
CA LEU A 9 6.25 2.74 2.51
C LEU A 9 6.03 2.13 1.12
N ARG A 10 7.04 2.22 0.25
CA ARG A 10 7.08 1.41 -0.97
C ARG A 10 7.42 -0.05 -0.61
N ALA A 11 6.48 -0.79 -0.01
CA ALA A 11 6.62 -2.21 0.30
C ALA A 11 6.77 -3.08 -0.96
N GLY A 12 7.90 -2.96 -1.65
CA GLY A 12 8.20 -3.58 -2.91
C GLY A 12 8.51 -5.05 -2.76
N GLY A 13 7.50 -5.86 -2.44
CA GLY A 13 7.56 -7.28 -2.68
C GLY A 13 7.78 -7.48 -4.18
N ASN A 14 8.71 -8.36 -4.54
CA ASN A 14 8.68 -8.98 -5.85
C ASN A 14 8.37 -10.43 -5.53
N LEU A 15 7.11 -10.84 -5.68
CA LEU A 15 6.79 -12.27 -5.62
C LEU A 15 7.38 -12.98 -6.85
N HIS A 16 7.22 -14.28 -7.03
CA HIS A 16 7.66 -14.97 -8.24
C HIS A 16 6.56 -16.04 -8.55
N GLY A 17 5.98 -16.09 -9.77
CA GLY A 17 5.23 -17.13 -10.58
C GLY A 17 4.01 -16.82 -11.57
N ALA A 18 4.09 -16.73 -12.92
CA ALA A 18 2.98 -16.35 -13.85
C ALA A 18 2.34 -17.56 -14.56
N GLY A 19 1.08 -17.86 -14.25
CA GLY A 19 0.30 -18.86 -14.97
C GLY A 19 -1.15 -18.98 -14.46
N ARG A 20 -2.04 -19.43 -15.37
CA ARG A 20 -3.36 -20.05 -15.16
C ARG A 20 -3.46 -20.67 -13.77
N LEU A 21 -4.57 -20.55 -13.03
CA LEU A 21 -4.75 -21.10 -11.67
C LEU A 21 -4.31 -22.56 -11.55
N GLN A 22 -3.01 -22.78 -11.38
CA GLN A 22 -2.40 -24.04 -11.03
C GLN A 22 -2.36 -24.00 -9.52
N TYR A 23 -3.29 -24.74 -8.93
CA TYR A 23 -3.32 -24.98 -7.50
C TYR A 23 -1.90 -25.33 -7.01
N HIS A 24 -1.33 -24.48 -6.18
CA HIS A 24 -0.11 -24.74 -5.41
C HIS A 24 1.19 -25.01 -6.20
N GLU A 25 1.27 -24.67 -7.48
CA GLU A 25 2.54 -24.73 -8.21
C GLU A 25 3.33 -23.43 -7.97
N PHE A 26 4.45 -23.55 -7.26
CA PHE A 26 5.40 -22.45 -7.12
C PHE A 26 6.06 -22.20 -8.46
N ASP A 27 5.84 -21.03 -9.05
CA ASP A 27 6.59 -20.60 -10.22
C ASP A 27 7.62 -19.55 -9.77
N PRO A 28 8.92 -19.69 -10.03
CA PRO A 28 9.92 -18.72 -9.61
C PRO A 28 10.00 -17.43 -10.46
N ALA A 29 9.02 -17.10 -11.34
CA ALA A 29 9.10 -15.95 -12.27
C ALA A 29 8.22 -14.68 -12.00
N ARG A 30 6.88 -14.73 -11.86
CA ARG A 30 5.94 -13.58 -11.50
C ARG A 30 6.14 -12.85 -10.18
N SER A 31 6.51 -11.59 -10.27
CA SER A 31 6.40 -10.65 -9.16
C SER A 31 5.05 -10.00 -8.99
N ALA A 32 4.65 -9.91 -7.72
CA ALA A 32 3.60 -9.03 -7.25
C ALA A 32 4.23 -8.01 -6.31
N ARG A 33 3.86 -6.74 -6.51
CA ARG A 33 4.36 -5.60 -5.75
C ARG A 33 3.24 -4.97 -4.95
N LEU A 34 3.46 -4.84 -3.64
CA LEU A 34 2.64 -3.98 -2.80
C LEU A 34 3.18 -2.55 -2.87
N ARG A 35 2.28 -1.59 -2.89
CA ARG A 35 2.59 -0.19 -2.62
C ARG A 35 1.61 0.29 -1.58
N ALA A 36 2.10 0.93 -0.52
CA ALA A 36 1.27 1.62 0.44
C ALA A 36 1.78 3.05 0.65
N VAL A 37 0.88 3.99 0.90
CA VAL A 37 1.23 5.31 1.43
C VAL A 37 0.69 5.34 2.85
N ILE A 38 1.55 5.67 3.80
CA ILE A 38 1.25 5.54 5.23
C ILE A 38 1.70 6.80 5.94
N ASP A 39 0.86 7.33 6.81
CA ASP A 39 1.24 8.39 7.72
C ASP A 39 1.46 7.79 9.10
N ASP A 40 2.71 7.74 9.57
CA ASP A 40 3.04 7.30 10.93
C ASP A 40 2.63 8.40 11.92
N VAL A 41 1.34 8.44 12.26
CA VAL A 41 0.75 9.52 13.07
C VAL A 41 1.25 9.46 14.51
N ASN A 42 1.59 8.27 14.99
CA ASN A 42 1.99 8.03 16.37
C ASN A 42 3.53 8.00 16.56
N GLY A 43 4.31 7.82 15.48
CA GLY A 43 5.77 7.85 15.48
C GLY A 43 6.43 6.60 16.06
N ASP A 44 5.74 5.47 16.15
CA ASP A 44 6.24 4.23 16.76
C ASP A 44 6.94 3.30 15.75
N GLY A 45 6.94 3.66 14.46
CA GLY A 45 7.54 2.88 13.38
C GLY A 45 6.81 1.58 13.08
N LYS A 46 5.61 1.38 13.64
CA LYS A 46 4.67 0.32 13.31
C LYS A 46 3.52 0.94 12.55
N PHE A 47 3.06 0.25 11.53
CA PHE A 47 1.98 0.76 10.70
C PHE A 47 0.77 -0.12 10.85
N THR A 48 -0.34 0.51 11.22
CA THR A 48 -1.64 -0.09 11.36
C THR A 48 -2.54 0.29 10.19
N VAL A 49 -3.66 -0.41 10.06
CA VAL A 49 -4.67 -0.11 9.05
C VAL A 49 -5.24 1.30 9.12
N ASP A 50 -5.18 1.97 10.28
CA ASP A 50 -5.64 3.36 10.43
C ASP A 50 -4.68 4.40 9.81
N GLU A 51 -3.42 4.01 9.58
CA GLU A 51 -2.37 4.89 9.10
C GLU A 51 -2.20 4.80 7.57
N VAL A 52 -2.86 3.83 6.93
CA VAL A 52 -2.83 3.64 5.47
C VAL A 52 -3.70 4.70 4.78
N ARG A 53 -3.09 5.42 3.84
CA ARG A 53 -3.71 6.41 2.95
C ARG A 53 -3.97 5.90 1.56
N GLU A 54 -3.13 5.00 1.09
CA GLU A 54 -3.24 4.41 -0.24
C GLU A 54 -2.70 3.00 -0.18
N ILE A 55 -3.30 2.08 -0.90
CA ILE A 55 -2.77 0.73 -1.06
C ILE A 55 -2.98 0.23 -2.48
N SER A 56 -2.00 -0.46 -3.03
CA SER A 56 -2.05 -1.06 -4.36
C SER A 56 -1.29 -2.37 -4.38
N PHE A 57 -1.97 -3.43 -4.80
CA PHE A 57 -1.47 -4.79 -4.96
C PHE A 57 -2.15 -5.39 -6.20
N PRO A 58 -1.60 -6.41 -6.87
CA PRO A 58 -2.31 -7.07 -7.96
C PRO A 58 -3.74 -7.45 -7.57
N HIS A 59 -4.69 -7.09 -8.43
CA HIS A 59 -6.13 -7.29 -8.27
C HIS A 59 -6.80 -6.46 -7.15
N PHE A 60 -6.07 -5.67 -6.36
CA PHE A 60 -6.63 -4.87 -5.27
C PHE A 60 -5.93 -3.53 -5.13
N SER A 61 -6.64 -2.43 -5.38
CA SER A 61 -6.08 -1.08 -5.23
C SER A 61 -7.12 -0.13 -4.69
N ILE A 62 -6.75 0.64 -3.67
CA ILE A 62 -7.57 1.72 -3.13
C ILE A 62 -6.72 3.00 -3.20
N PRO A 63 -7.06 3.94 -4.11
CA PRO A 63 -6.34 5.20 -4.26
C PRO A 63 -6.63 6.14 -3.09
N SER A 64 -5.74 7.11 -2.88
CA SER A 64 -5.82 8.00 -1.72
C SER A 64 -7.11 8.82 -1.66
N TRP A 65 -7.57 9.33 -2.79
CA TRP A 65 -8.80 10.13 -2.87
C TRP A 65 -10.05 9.35 -2.43
N ILE A 66 -10.11 8.04 -2.68
CA ILE A 66 -11.21 7.18 -2.19
C ILE A 66 -11.11 7.04 -0.68
N MET A 67 -9.92 6.68 -0.17
CA MET A 67 -9.70 6.50 1.27
C MET A 67 -9.94 7.77 2.07
N GLU A 68 -9.55 8.93 1.53
CA GLU A 68 -9.76 10.24 2.17
C GLU A 68 -11.24 10.64 2.20
N THR A 69 -12.00 10.33 1.16
CA THR A 69 -13.39 10.78 1.02
C THR A 69 -14.38 9.84 1.69
N HIS A 70 -14.18 8.53 1.54
CA HIS A 70 -15.14 7.51 1.93
C HIS A 70 -14.60 6.55 3.01
N GLY A 71 -13.32 6.66 3.34
CA GLY A 71 -12.65 5.75 4.25
C GLY A 71 -12.20 4.46 3.58
N ARG A 72 -11.77 3.52 4.42
CA ARG A 72 -11.10 2.28 4.01
C ARG A 72 -12.03 1.25 3.41
N CYS A 73 -13.31 1.34 3.72
CA CYS A 73 -14.34 0.47 3.20
C CYS A 73 -15.52 1.31 2.75
N GLY A 74 -16.09 0.97 1.61
CA GLY A 74 -17.16 1.75 1.02
C GLY A 74 -17.79 1.09 -0.19
N TYR A 75 -18.84 1.74 -0.68
CA TYR A 75 -19.58 1.34 -1.86
C TYR A 75 -20.08 2.58 -2.60
N GLU A 76 -19.81 2.65 -3.91
CA GLU A 76 -20.23 3.75 -4.78
C GLU A 76 -20.37 3.25 -6.22
N GLU A 77 -21.47 3.60 -6.89
CA GLU A 77 -21.71 3.31 -8.32
C GLU A 77 -21.41 1.85 -8.74
N GLY A 78 -21.80 0.87 -7.92
CA GLY A 78 -21.55 -0.54 -8.22
C GLY A 78 -20.18 -1.05 -7.79
N PHE A 79 -19.25 -0.16 -7.44
CA PHE A 79 -17.92 -0.48 -6.93
C PHE A 79 -17.93 -0.57 -5.39
N SER A 80 -17.37 -1.65 -4.85
CA SER A 80 -17.15 -1.89 -3.41
C SER A 80 -15.66 -2.05 -3.16
N TRP A 81 -15.20 -1.60 -1.99
CA TRP A 81 -13.84 -1.81 -1.54
C TRP A 81 -13.81 -1.95 -0.01
N CYS A 82 -12.80 -2.65 0.50
CA CYS A 82 -12.46 -2.67 1.91
C CYS A 82 -10.98 -3.02 2.10
N LEU A 83 -10.28 -2.25 2.94
CA LEU A 83 -9.01 -2.66 3.54
C LEU A 83 -9.31 -3.16 4.95
N ASP A 84 -9.49 -4.47 5.09
CA ASP A 84 -9.90 -5.13 6.33
C ASP A 84 -8.77 -5.17 7.36
N ALA A 85 -7.54 -5.41 6.90
CA ALA A 85 -6.38 -5.50 7.76
C ALA A 85 -5.13 -4.92 7.10
N PHE A 86 -4.28 -4.32 7.92
CA PHE A 86 -2.92 -3.94 7.57
C PHE A 86 -2.09 -3.84 8.85
N SER A 87 -0.93 -4.48 8.84
CA SER A 87 0.04 -4.46 9.95
C SER A 87 1.45 -4.57 9.41
N TYR A 88 2.33 -3.70 9.88
CA TYR A 88 3.77 -3.77 9.63
C TYR A 88 4.55 -3.39 10.88
N ASN A 89 5.47 -4.25 11.31
CA ASN A 89 6.21 -4.10 12.58
C ASN A 89 7.70 -3.70 12.41
N GLY A 90 8.10 -3.11 11.28
CA GLY A 90 9.49 -2.66 11.08
C GLY A 90 10.47 -3.74 10.58
N GLY A 91 9.98 -4.93 10.21
CA GLY A 91 10.79 -6.06 9.74
C GLY A 91 10.22 -6.75 8.50
N ASN A 92 10.19 -8.09 8.48
CA ASN A 92 9.56 -8.88 7.42
C ASN A 92 8.12 -9.31 7.76
N ASP A 93 7.58 -8.81 8.87
CA ASP A 93 6.24 -9.10 9.35
C ASP A 93 5.26 -8.06 8.79
N LEU A 94 4.81 -8.33 7.57
CA LEU A 94 3.81 -7.56 6.85
C LEU A 94 2.57 -8.44 6.67
N SER A 95 1.43 -7.96 7.17
CA SER A 95 0.14 -8.58 6.93
C SER A 95 -0.85 -7.57 6.37
N PHE A 96 -1.65 -7.97 5.40
CA PHE A 96 -2.73 -7.17 4.86
C PHE A 96 -3.85 -8.05 4.30
N GLU A 97 -5.07 -7.55 4.41
CA GLU A 97 -6.26 -8.14 3.80
C GLU A 97 -7.09 -7.04 3.14
N GLY A 98 -7.50 -7.28 1.91
CA GLY A 98 -8.33 -6.35 1.18
C GLY A 98 -9.26 -7.03 0.20
N THR A 99 -10.41 -6.40 0.01
CA THR A 99 -11.44 -6.80 -0.93
C THR A 99 -11.81 -5.64 -1.84
N SER A 100 -12.13 -5.94 -3.09
CA SER A 100 -12.84 -4.99 -3.95
C SER A 100 -13.78 -5.74 -4.87
N GLY A 101 -14.74 -5.05 -5.44
CA GLY A 101 -15.64 -5.67 -6.39
C GLY A 101 -16.43 -4.63 -7.14
N TYR A 102 -16.85 -5.00 -8.34
CA TYR A 102 -17.73 -4.21 -9.15
C TYR A 102 -18.95 -5.06 -9.51
N ARG A 103 -20.12 -4.44 -9.52
CA ARG A 103 -21.36 -5.10 -9.92
C ARG A 103 -22.24 -4.12 -10.67
N ASP A 104 -22.64 -4.52 -11.86
CA ASP A 104 -23.72 -3.90 -12.60
C ASP A 104 -24.83 -4.93 -12.91
N PHE A 105 -25.69 -4.60 -13.87
CA PHE A 105 -26.81 -5.46 -14.25
C PHE A 105 -26.38 -6.64 -15.14
N ASP A 106 -25.25 -6.54 -15.84
CA ASP A 106 -24.77 -7.52 -16.83
C ASP A 106 -23.61 -8.37 -16.31
N ALA A 107 -22.83 -7.87 -15.35
CA ALA A 107 -21.69 -8.57 -14.81
C ALA A 107 -21.36 -8.19 -13.36
N SER A 108 -20.58 -9.06 -12.73
CA SER A 108 -19.89 -8.75 -11.49
C SER A 108 -18.46 -9.27 -11.51
N SER A 109 -17.56 -8.42 -11.02
CA SER A 109 -16.19 -8.77 -10.69
C SER A 109 -15.94 -8.58 -9.21
N TRP A 110 -14.99 -9.32 -8.68
CA TRP A 110 -14.60 -9.24 -7.28
C TRP A 110 -13.15 -9.68 -7.14
N SER A 111 -12.48 -9.15 -6.15
CA SER A 111 -11.13 -9.52 -5.80
C SER A 111 -10.99 -9.60 -4.30
N ARG A 112 -10.10 -10.49 -3.87
CA ARG A 112 -9.70 -10.62 -2.48
C ARG A 112 -8.24 -10.97 -2.41
N THR A 113 -7.54 -10.30 -1.52
CA THR A 113 -6.14 -10.56 -1.22
C THR A 113 -5.97 -10.72 0.27
N ILE A 114 -5.31 -11.79 0.68
CA ILE A 114 -4.88 -12.05 2.05
C ILE A 114 -3.39 -12.40 1.99
N SER A 115 -2.56 -11.55 2.57
CA SER A 115 -1.11 -11.76 2.67
C SER A 115 -0.79 -13.13 3.26
N GLY A 116 0.12 -13.88 2.64
CA GLY A 116 0.51 -15.22 3.13
C GLY A 116 -0.50 -16.33 2.79
N GLN A 117 -1.62 -16.01 2.11
CA GLN A 117 -2.59 -16.99 1.67
C GLN A 117 -2.79 -16.95 0.15
N TYR A 118 -3.54 -15.96 -0.36
CA TYR A 118 -3.92 -15.87 -1.77
C TYR A 118 -4.28 -14.45 -2.20
N ALA A 119 -4.29 -14.25 -3.51
CA ALA A 119 -4.74 -13.05 -4.19
C ALA A 119 -5.39 -13.49 -5.47
N PHE A 120 -6.69 -13.22 -5.61
CA PHE A 120 -7.42 -13.56 -6.81
C PHE A 120 -8.36 -12.43 -7.21
N THR A 121 -8.80 -12.53 -8.45
CA THR A 121 -9.96 -11.86 -9.01
C THR A 121 -10.86 -12.90 -9.66
N GLY A 122 -12.16 -12.65 -9.64
CA GLY A 122 -13.15 -13.42 -10.38
C GLY A 122 -14.09 -12.51 -11.14
N PHE A 123 -14.61 -13.01 -12.25
CA PHE A 123 -15.58 -12.31 -13.09
C PHE A 123 -16.67 -13.29 -13.54
N HIS A 124 -17.92 -12.83 -13.55
CA HIS A 124 -19.04 -13.56 -14.13
C HIS A 124 -20.09 -12.60 -14.71
N TYR A 125 -20.78 -13.06 -15.76
CA TYR A 125 -21.97 -12.37 -16.28
C TYR A 125 -23.21 -12.73 -15.45
N THR A 126 -24.10 -11.78 -15.21
CA THR A 126 -25.36 -11.98 -14.46
C THR A 126 -26.45 -12.64 -15.30
N SER A 127 -26.33 -12.64 -16.63
CA SER A 127 -27.28 -13.31 -17.54
C SER A 127 -26.58 -14.27 -18.50
N GLY A 128 -27.17 -15.46 -18.70
CA GLY A 128 -26.66 -16.54 -19.56
C GLY A 128 -25.98 -17.70 -18.83
N GLU A 129 -25.57 -18.73 -19.59
CA GLU A 129 -24.64 -19.78 -19.13
C GLU A 129 -23.22 -19.18 -19.07
N ALA A 130 -22.96 -18.35 -18.05
CA ALA A 130 -21.72 -17.60 -17.97
C ALA A 130 -20.55 -18.47 -17.46
N GLU A 131 -19.46 -18.50 -18.22
CA GLU A 131 -18.17 -19.00 -17.76
C GLU A 131 -17.65 -18.07 -16.65
N ILE A 132 -17.41 -18.64 -15.46
CA ILE A 132 -16.75 -17.91 -14.38
C ILE A 132 -15.26 -17.95 -14.65
N SER A 133 -14.66 -16.79 -14.90
CA SER A 133 -13.21 -16.68 -15.01
C SER A 133 -12.62 -16.31 -13.65
N TYR A 134 -11.49 -16.93 -13.34
CA TYR A 134 -10.72 -16.64 -12.15
C TYR A 134 -9.24 -16.48 -12.52
N GLU A 135 -8.60 -15.49 -11.93
CA GLU A 135 -7.17 -15.25 -12.06
C GLU A 135 -6.59 -14.97 -10.67
N GLY A 136 -5.41 -15.49 -10.37
CA GLY A 136 -4.81 -15.27 -9.06
C GLY A 136 -3.58 -16.11 -8.80
N PHE A 137 -3.16 -16.13 -7.54
CA PHE A 137 -2.07 -16.94 -7.02
C PHE A 137 -2.24 -17.22 -5.53
N TYR A 138 -1.54 -18.27 -5.09
CA TYR A 138 -1.36 -18.62 -3.70
C TYR A 138 0.06 -18.26 -3.27
N TRP A 139 0.22 -17.87 -2.02
CA TRP A 139 1.53 -17.79 -1.39
C TRP A 139 2.01 -19.20 -1.12
N THR A 140 3.31 -19.42 -1.26
CA THR A 140 3.97 -20.67 -0.88
C THR A 140 4.96 -20.41 0.25
N PRO A 141 5.41 -21.44 0.99
CA PRO A 141 6.46 -21.29 2.00
C PRO A 141 7.77 -20.70 1.44
N GLU A 142 8.03 -20.84 0.14
CA GLU A 142 9.20 -20.32 -0.57
C GLU A 142 9.07 -18.84 -0.95
N THR A 143 7.88 -18.25 -0.77
CA THR A 143 7.58 -16.87 -1.15
C THR A 143 8.39 -15.90 -0.29
N ARG A 144 9.18 -15.03 -0.94
CA ARG A 144 10.04 -14.05 -0.26
C ARG A 144 9.42 -12.67 -0.30
N LEU A 145 9.36 -12.04 0.87
CA LEU A 145 9.02 -10.62 0.99
C LEU A 145 10.32 -9.80 0.92
N THR A 146 10.34 -8.82 0.02
CA THR A 146 11.32 -7.73 0.02
C THR A 146 10.58 -6.44 0.34
N LEU A 147 11.13 -5.61 1.21
CA LEU A 147 10.50 -4.38 1.64
C LEU A 147 11.43 -3.18 1.43
N THR A 148 10.89 -2.11 0.88
CA THR A 148 11.62 -0.85 0.67
C THR A 148 10.89 0.31 1.34
N VAL A 149 11.36 0.73 2.51
CA VAL A 149 10.84 1.96 3.13
C VAL A 149 11.48 3.17 2.47
N THR A 150 10.68 4.05 1.86
CA THR A 150 11.19 5.31 1.32
C THR A 150 10.86 6.43 2.30
N PRO A 151 11.86 7.02 2.99
CA PRO A 151 11.58 8.13 3.89
C PRO A 151 10.98 9.30 3.09
N PRO A 152 10.20 10.18 3.73
CA PRO A 152 9.72 11.40 3.10
C PRO A 152 10.91 12.14 2.51
N VAL A 153 10.81 12.49 1.23
CA VAL A 153 11.80 13.38 0.60
C VAL A 153 11.57 14.77 1.23
N PRO A 154 12.56 15.34 1.95
CA PRO A 154 12.37 16.66 2.55
C PRO A 154 12.07 17.67 1.45
N GLU A 155 11.06 18.50 1.65
CA GLU A 155 10.75 19.56 0.70
C GLU A 155 11.96 20.51 0.55
N PRO A 156 12.19 21.12 -0.63
CA PRO A 156 13.27 22.10 -0.82
C PRO A 156 13.26 23.24 0.21
N SER A 157 12.09 23.60 0.70
CA SER A 157 11.86 24.60 1.76
C SER A 157 12.49 24.17 3.10
N ALA A 158 12.48 22.88 3.44
CA ALA A 158 13.05 22.36 4.68
C ALA A 158 14.58 22.58 4.71
N TYR A 159 15.26 22.37 3.57
CA TYR A 159 16.68 22.66 3.44
C TYR A 159 16.98 24.15 3.52
N ALA A 160 16.12 24.98 2.92
CA ALA A 160 16.26 26.44 3.01
C ALA A 160 16.13 26.92 4.45
N MET A 161 15.16 26.41 5.22
CA MET A 161 14.95 26.75 6.63
C MET A 161 16.10 26.26 7.52
N LEU A 162 16.61 25.05 7.28
CA LEU A 162 17.79 24.54 7.97
C LEU A 162 19.01 25.42 7.69
N GLY A 163 19.24 25.76 6.42
CA GLY A 163 20.33 26.64 6.00
C GLY A 163 20.22 28.04 6.63
N ALA A 164 19.01 28.62 6.65
CA ALA A 164 18.75 29.91 7.28
C ALA A 164 19.01 29.87 8.80
N GLY A 165 18.56 28.81 9.48
CA GLY A 165 18.81 28.60 10.91
C GLY A 165 20.30 28.50 11.23
N LEU A 166 21.04 27.69 10.49
CA LEU A 166 22.50 27.57 10.64
C LEU A 166 23.22 28.88 10.36
N GLY A 167 22.81 29.62 9.33
CA GLY A 167 23.33 30.95 9.02
C GLY A 167 23.16 31.93 10.19
N MET A 168 21.99 31.94 10.83
CA MET A 168 21.70 32.81 11.97
C MET A 168 22.57 32.47 13.19
N VAL A 169 22.75 31.17 13.48
CA VAL A 169 23.62 30.70 14.59
C VAL A 169 25.08 31.11 14.35
N ALA A 170 25.58 30.96 13.12
CA ALA A 170 26.94 31.36 12.75
C ALA A 170 27.16 32.88 12.90
N LEU A 171 26.17 33.69 12.49
CA LEU A 171 26.21 35.15 12.65
C LEU A 171 26.24 35.55 14.13
N MET A 172 25.42 34.93 14.99
CA MET A 172 25.43 35.20 16.43
C MET A 172 26.75 34.81 17.08
N ALA A 173 27.31 33.65 16.74
CA ALA A 173 28.60 33.20 17.24
C ALA A 173 29.75 34.16 16.86
N ARG A 174 29.72 34.70 15.64
CA ARG A 174 30.72 35.69 15.18
C ARG A 174 30.63 37.01 15.95
N ARG A 175 29.41 37.48 16.29
CA ARG A 175 29.23 38.71 17.07
C ARG A 175 29.78 38.58 18.49
N ARG A 176 29.59 37.41 19.13
CA ARG A 176 30.10 37.14 20.48
C ARG A 176 31.62 37.06 20.60
N ARG A 177 32.35 36.77 19.51
CA ARG A 177 33.82 36.77 19.51
C ARG A 177 34.46 38.15 19.31
N LYS A 178 33.66 39.16 18.96
CA LYS A 178 34.12 40.54 18.73
C LYS A 178 33.81 41.48 19.90
N GLN A 179 33.09 40.99 20.91
CA GLN A 179 32.90 41.63 22.21
C GLN A 179 33.87 40.97 23.19
#